data_AF-A0A835VNL9-F1
#
_entry.id   AF-A0A835VNL9-F1
#
_cell.length_a   1.000
_cell.length_b   1.000
_cell.length_c   1.000
_cell.angle_alpha   90.00
_cell.angle_beta   90.00
_cell.angle_gamma   90.00
#
_symmetry.space_group_name_H-M   'P 1'
#
loop_
_entity.id
_entity.type
_entity.pdbx_description
1 polymer ?
#
loop_
_entity_poly.entity_id
_entity_poly.type
_entity_poly.pdbx_seq_one_letter_code
_entity_poly.pdbx_strand_id
1 'polypeptide(L)'
;METEDALIQEVPAEEAAAESSPTNGNTPIEPDWRLCKGQRQGGCRQDCTQRTRGEVPAALCIGPECINVAIKAIAIARTYLQQDTIDLSFQPAFRDADRSKKSLALYIAKGKVRAPISTVDDVEMPIGSQSKPQVVAGALAARIREEKTVCLTAIGIDAVSNAVLAIGNARLYLEQDRKDIRAMPSFVQVHKNGRDLNAVRFALVVENI
;
A
#
# COMPACT_ATOMS: atom_id res chain seq x y z
N MET A 1 -22.87 -49.58 -17.93
CA MET A 1 -22.42 -49.87 -16.56
C MET A 1 -20.92 -50.06 -16.70
N GLU A 2 -20.19 -49.06 -16.21
CA GLU A 2 -18.75 -49.12 -15.89
C GLU A 2 -17.80 -49.21 -17.11
N THR A 3 -16.63 -48.56 -17.19
CA THR A 3 -15.91 -47.58 -16.34
C THR A 3 -14.73 -47.05 -17.18
N GLU A 4 -14.28 -45.87 -16.79
CA GLU A 4 -12.96 -45.22 -16.93
C GLU A 4 -11.75 -46.07 -17.42
N ASP A 5 -10.91 -45.48 -18.27
CA ASP A 5 -9.66 -44.81 -17.84
C ASP A 5 -8.85 -44.31 -19.05
N ALA A 6 -8.68 -42.99 -19.14
CA ALA A 6 -7.87 -42.35 -20.16
C ALA A 6 -6.43 -42.23 -19.67
N LEU A 7 -5.51 -42.82 -20.45
CA LEU A 7 -4.06 -42.78 -20.28
C LEU A 7 -3.51 -41.37 -20.02
N ILE A 8 -2.73 -41.27 -18.95
CA ILE A 8 -1.71 -40.23 -18.76
C ILE A 8 -0.48 -40.65 -19.57
N GLN A 9 -0.12 -39.86 -20.58
CA GLN A 9 1.22 -39.91 -21.19
C GLN A 9 1.93 -38.57 -20.94
N GLU A 10 3.08 -38.66 -20.30
CA GLU A 10 4.07 -37.59 -20.13
C GLU A 10 4.59 -37.12 -21.49
N VAL A 11 4.89 -35.82 -21.60
CA VAL A 11 5.57 -35.22 -22.76
C VAL A 11 6.73 -34.34 -22.23
N PRO A 12 7.94 -34.43 -22.82
CA PRO A 12 9.19 -34.10 -22.14
C PRO A 12 9.65 -32.66 -22.37
N ALA A 13 10.67 -32.28 -21.59
CA ALA A 13 11.50 -31.11 -21.82
C ALA A 13 12.35 -31.31 -23.09
N GLU A 14 12.32 -30.35 -24.01
CA GLU A 14 13.34 -30.22 -25.04
C GLU A 14 13.64 -28.75 -25.35
N GLU A 15 14.95 -28.51 -25.38
CA GLU A 15 15.71 -27.30 -25.62
C GLU A 15 16.15 -27.32 -27.09
N ALA A 16 16.04 -26.22 -27.87
CA ALA A 16 16.94 -25.99 -29.03
C ALA A 16 16.76 -24.61 -29.71
N ALA A 17 17.92 -23.94 -29.86
CA ALA A 17 18.41 -23.10 -30.96
C ALA A 17 17.56 -21.90 -31.47
N ALA A 18 18.01 -20.65 -31.38
CA ALA A 18 19.19 -20.01 -32.00
C ALA A 18 19.13 -19.90 -33.54
N GLU A 19 18.83 -18.67 -33.99
CA GLU A 19 19.19 -17.96 -35.25
C GLU A 19 18.06 -16.96 -35.54
N SER A 20 18.22 -15.71 -35.95
CA SER A 20 19.35 -14.93 -36.46
C SER A 20 18.96 -13.44 -36.32
N SER A 21 19.93 -12.56 -36.09
CA SER A 21 19.69 -11.11 -36.03
C SER A 21 19.52 -10.50 -37.42
N PRO A 22 18.56 -9.58 -37.63
CA PRO A 22 18.74 -8.51 -38.59
C PRO A 22 19.19 -7.25 -37.84
N THR A 23 20.44 -6.85 -38.10
CA THR A 23 20.91 -5.50 -37.85
C THR A 23 20.08 -4.52 -38.67
N ASN A 24 19.40 -3.57 -38.01
CA ASN A 24 19.38 -2.17 -38.42
C ASN A 24 18.61 -1.32 -37.41
N GLY A 25 19.33 -0.38 -36.77
CA GLY A 25 18.83 0.89 -36.27
C GLY A 25 17.59 0.87 -35.38
N ASN A 26 17.77 0.57 -34.09
CA ASN A 26 17.05 1.29 -33.04
C ASN A 26 17.75 1.07 -31.70
N THR A 27 18.18 2.17 -31.10
CA THR A 27 18.68 2.24 -29.72
C THR A 27 17.70 1.56 -28.76
N PRO A 28 18.17 0.89 -27.70
CA PRO A 28 17.29 0.42 -26.64
C PRO A 28 16.53 1.62 -26.10
N ILE A 29 15.20 1.59 -26.23
CA ILE A 29 14.34 2.61 -25.64
C ILE A 29 14.41 2.37 -24.13
N GLU A 30 15.37 3.02 -23.48
CA GLU A 30 15.34 3.16 -22.02
C GLU A 30 13.98 3.78 -21.65
N PRO A 31 13.31 3.32 -20.57
CA PRO A 31 12.09 3.97 -20.12
C PRO A 31 12.46 5.39 -19.65
N ASP A 32 12.27 6.34 -20.57
CA ASP A 32 12.53 7.76 -20.35
C ASP A 32 11.50 8.30 -19.36
N TRP A 33 11.91 8.38 -18.09
CA TRP A 33 11.13 8.98 -17.01
C TRP A 33 11.16 10.52 -17.04
N ARG A 34 11.66 11.14 -18.12
CA ARG A 34 11.63 12.59 -18.34
C ARG A 34 10.34 13.07 -19.00
N LEU A 35 9.19 12.76 -18.40
CA LEU A 35 7.92 13.43 -18.72
C LEU A 35 7.38 14.15 -17.48
N CYS A 36 8.09 15.22 -17.11
CA CYS A 36 7.55 16.34 -16.37
C CYS A 36 7.72 17.62 -17.18
N LYS A 37 6.67 18.04 -17.88
CA LYS A 37 6.41 19.46 -18.15
C LYS A 37 4.90 19.71 -18.17
N GLY A 38 4.44 20.57 -17.26
CA GLY A 38 3.09 21.12 -17.26
C GLY A 38 2.67 21.70 -15.92
N GLN A 39 3.02 22.97 -15.66
CA GLN A 39 2.57 23.74 -14.50
C GLN A 39 1.04 23.87 -14.42
N ARG A 40 0.46 23.75 -13.21
CA ARG A 40 -0.31 24.86 -12.58
C ARG A 40 -0.74 24.55 -11.12
N GLN A 41 -0.29 25.44 -10.24
CA GLN A 41 -0.81 25.88 -8.93
C GLN A 41 -1.40 24.88 -7.93
N GLY A 42 -0.63 24.66 -6.85
CA GLY A 42 -1.14 24.28 -5.51
C GLY A 42 -0.85 22.84 -5.09
N GLY A 43 0.09 22.67 -4.15
CA GLY A 43 0.26 21.44 -3.35
C GLY A 43 1.10 20.32 -3.99
N CYS A 44 1.97 19.70 -3.20
CA CYS A 44 2.87 18.60 -3.54
C CYS A 44 4.04 18.96 -4.49
N ARG A 45 4.96 19.80 -4.02
CA ARG A 45 6.26 19.98 -4.67
C ARG A 45 7.24 18.93 -4.17
N GLN A 46 7.83 18.23 -5.12
CA GLN A 46 9.18 17.65 -5.09
C GLN A 46 9.37 16.38 -4.25
N ASP A 47 9.10 15.19 -4.83
CA ASP A 47 9.98 14.03 -4.61
C ASP A 47 9.82 12.86 -5.63
N CYS A 48 9.80 13.14 -6.94
CA CYS A 48 9.72 12.07 -7.96
C CYS A 48 10.88 12.08 -8.98
N THR A 49 11.72 13.11 -9.03
CA THR A 49 12.74 13.27 -10.10
C THR A 49 14.19 13.04 -9.67
N GLN A 50 14.46 12.69 -8.41
CA GLN A 50 15.82 12.54 -7.86
C GLN A 50 15.97 11.29 -6.97
N ARG A 51 15.47 10.14 -7.43
CA ARG A 51 15.75 8.86 -6.72
C ARG A 51 17.20 8.43 -6.95
N THR A 52 18.05 8.81 -6.01
CA THR A 52 19.45 8.39 -5.93
C THR A 52 19.52 6.94 -5.44
N ARG A 53 20.51 6.16 -5.89
CA ARG A 53 20.75 4.77 -5.43
C ARG A 53 20.72 4.72 -3.90
N GLY A 54 19.70 4.08 -3.32
CA GLY A 54 19.55 3.94 -1.87
C GLY A 54 18.19 4.37 -1.31
N GLU A 55 17.37 5.08 -2.09
CA GLU A 55 16.02 5.45 -1.63
C GLU A 55 15.03 4.30 -1.67
N VAL A 56 14.24 4.22 -0.60
CA VAL A 56 13.24 3.21 -0.33
C VAL A 56 12.22 3.07 -1.46
N PRO A 57 11.88 1.84 -1.89
CA PRO A 57 11.00 1.62 -3.03
C PRO A 57 9.60 2.17 -2.76
N ALA A 58 9.06 2.93 -3.72
CA ALA A 58 7.64 3.25 -3.74
C ALA A 58 6.92 2.15 -4.53
N ALA A 59 5.94 1.49 -3.92
CA ALA A 59 5.10 0.54 -4.65
C ALA A 59 4.00 1.33 -5.38
N LEU A 60 3.94 1.18 -6.70
CA LEU A 60 2.90 1.79 -7.51
C LEU A 60 1.72 0.82 -7.61
N CYS A 61 0.54 1.27 -7.19
CA CYS A 61 -0.66 0.43 -7.15
C CYS A 61 -1.80 1.12 -7.91
N ILE A 62 -2.43 0.38 -8.82
CA ILE A 62 -3.63 0.82 -9.53
C ILE A 62 -4.73 -0.20 -9.23
N GLY A 63 -5.83 0.27 -8.66
CA GLY A 63 -6.98 -0.56 -8.31
C GLY A 63 -6.90 -1.21 -6.92
N PRO A 64 -8.04 -1.70 -6.42
CA PRO A 64 -8.17 -2.21 -5.06
C PRO A 64 -7.40 -3.51 -4.83
N GLU A 65 -7.30 -4.38 -5.84
CA GLU A 65 -6.58 -5.65 -5.76
C GLU A 65 -5.08 -5.46 -5.59
N CYS A 66 -4.46 -4.59 -6.42
CA CYS A 66 -3.04 -4.28 -6.32
C CYS A 66 -2.69 -3.63 -4.97
N ILE A 67 -3.56 -2.73 -4.48
CA ILE A 67 -3.38 -2.13 -3.15
C ILE A 67 -3.38 -3.21 -2.09
N ASN A 68 -4.35 -4.13 -2.11
CA ASN A 68 -4.44 -5.20 -1.12
C ASN A 68 -3.21 -6.14 -1.15
N VAL A 69 -2.73 -6.52 -2.33
CA VAL A 69 -1.51 -7.33 -2.47
C VAL A 69 -0.29 -6.59 -1.92
N ALA A 70 -0.13 -5.30 -2.26
CA ALA A 70 0.99 -4.50 -1.76
C ALA A 70 0.97 -4.35 -0.24
N ILE A 71 -0.19 -4.09 0.36
CA ILE A 71 -0.35 -4.00 1.81
C ILE A 71 -0.04 -5.34 2.49
N LYS A 72 -0.51 -6.46 1.93
CA LYS A 72 -0.19 -7.79 2.44
C LYS A 72 1.31 -8.07 2.37
N ALA A 73 1.94 -7.72 1.25
CA ALA A 73 3.39 -7.88 1.08
C ALA A 73 4.16 -7.07 2.14
N ILE A 74 3.75 -5.83 2.42
CA ILE A 74 4.35 -5.01 3.48
C ILE A 74 4.12 -5.65 4.85
N ALA A 75 2.91 -6.12 5.17
CA ALA A 75 2.61 -6.76 6.44
C ALA A 75 3.44 -8.04 6.67
N ILE A 76 3.59 -8.87 5.63
CA ILE A 76 4.45 -10.06 5.67
C ILE A 76 5.92 -9.65 5.84
N ALA A 77 6.40 -8.67 5.07
CA ALA A 77 7.77 -8.17 5.20
C ALA A 77 8.06 -7.65 6.62
N ARG A 78 7.10 -7.00 7.28
CA ARG A 78 7.21 -6.61 8.69
C ARG A 78 7.43 -7.79 9.61
N THR A 79 6.67 -8.88 9.44
CA THR A 79 6.85 -10.08 10.27
C THR A 79 8.23 -10.72 10.10
N TYR A 80 8.82 -10.66 8.91
CA TYR A 80 10.19 -11.14 8.70
C TYR A 80 11.24 -10.21 9.32
N LEU A 81 11.08 -8.90 9.17
CA LEU A 81 12.06 -7.90 9.65
C LEU A 81 12.01 -7.63 11.15
N GLN A 82 10.97 -8.10 11.84
CA GLN A 82 10.90 -8.07 13.31
C GLN A 82 12.11 -8.76 13.96
N GLN A 83 12.68 -9.80 13.32
CA GLN A 83 13.88 -10.49 13.80
C GLN A 83 15.10 -9.57 13.86
N ASP A 84 15.19 -8.62 12.92
CA ASP A 84 16.29 -7.67 12.81
C ASP A 84 16.03 -6.36 13.56
N THR A 85 14.97 -6.27 14.38
CA THR A 85 14.55 -5.04 15.09
C THR A 85 14.25 -3.86 14.15
N ILE A 86 13.88 -4.16 12.90
CA ILE A 86 13.49 -3.19 11.88
C ILE A 86 11.98 -3.25 11.70
N ASP A 87 11.33 -2.09 11.69
CA ASP A 87 9.91 -2.01 11.32
C ASP A 87 9.73 -1.33 9.97
N LEU A 88 8.72 -1.76 9.22
CA LEU A 88 8.32 -1.12 7.98
C LEU A 88 7.03 -0.35 8.18
N SER A 89 6.99 0.78 7.53
CA SER A 89 5.83 1.64 7.48
C SER A 89 5.65 2.16 6.07
N PHE A 90 4.45 2.62 5.74
CA PHE A 90 4.19 3.19 4.43
C PHE A 90 3.36 4.48 4.52
N GLN A 91 3.49 5.29 3.49
CA GLN A 91 2.79 6.54 3.31
C GLN A 91 2.11 6.54 1.93
N PRO A 92 0.76 6.55 1.87
CA PRO A 92 0.03 6.58 0.61
C PRO A 92 -0.05 7.98 0.03
N ALA A 93 0.24 8.14 -1.26
CA ALA A 93 0.06 9.39 -2.01
C ALA A 93 -0.74 9.16 -3.29
N PHE A 94 -1.65 10.07 -3.61
CA PHE A 94 -2.41 10.04 -4.86
C PHE A 94 -1.53 10.47 -6.03
N ARG A 95 -1.59 9.71 -7.12
CA ARG A 95 -0.83 10.04 -8.35
C ARG A 95 -1.63 10.90 -9.31
N ASP A 96 -2.94 10.69 -9.34
CA ASP A 96 -3.84 11.39 -10.25
C ASP A 96 -4.54 12.53 -9.51
N ALA A 97 -4.71 13.66 -10.20
CA ALA A 97 -5.52 14.77 -9.70
C ALA A 97 -6.99 14.35 -9.51
N ASP A 98 -7.46 13.46 -10.37
CA ASP A 98 -8.75 12.81 -10.24
C ASP A 98 -8.66 11.66 -9.22
N ARG A 99 -8.95 12.00 -7.97
CA ARG A 99 -8.93 11.10 -6.81
C ARG A 99 -10.00 10.00 -6.89
N SER A 100 -10.82 9.97 -7.93
CA SER A 100 -11.75 8.86 -8.22
C SER A 100 -11.02 7.61 -8.71
N LYS A 101 -9.89 7.78 -9.38
CA LYS A 101 -9.02 6.67 -9.78
C LYS A 101 -8.27 6.18 -8.55
N LYS A 102 -8.39 4.89 -8.23
CA LYS A 102 -7.68 4.22 -7.12
C LYS A 102 -6.20 4.00 -7.46
N SER A 103 -5.50 5.09 -7.79
CA SER A 103 -4.11 5.13 -8.26
C SER A 103 -3.24 5.78 -7.19
N LEU A 104 -2.42 4.95 -6.53
CA LEU A 104 -1.64 5.33 -5.36
C LEU A 104 -0.17 4.96 -5.54
N ALA A 105 0.71 5.82 -5.03
CA ALA A 105 2.09 5.48 -4.72
C ALA A 105 2.19 5.22 -3.21
N LEU A 106 2.73 4.07 -2.82
CA LEU A 106 2.98 3.71 -1.43
C LEU A 106 4.47 3.90 -1.13
N TYR A 107 4.82 4.98 -0.45
CA TYR A 107 6.20 5.24 -0.03
C TYR A 107 6.50 4.44 1.22
N ILE A 108 7.32 3.40 1.10
CA ILE A 108 7.71 2.55 2.21
C ILE A 108 8.90 3.19 2.92
N ALA A 109 8.96 3.21 4.24
CA ALA A 109 10.17 3.58 4.97
C ALA A 109 10.52 2.55 6.04
N LYS A 110 11.82 2.37 6.25
CA LYS A 110 12.37 1.58 7.34
C LYS A 110 12.50 2.45 8.57
N GLY A 111 11.92 2.02 9.68
CA GLY A 111 12.10 2.62 11.00
C GLY A 111 12.77 1.61 11.94
N LYS A 112 13.31 2.10 13.05
CA LYS A 112 13.59 1.22 14.20
C LYS A 112 12.26 0.84 14.83
N VAL A 113 12.16 -0.36 15.37
CA VAL A 113 11.03 -0.74 16.23
C VAL A 113 10.95 0.29 17.35
N ARG A 114 9.98 1.23 17.26
CA ARG A 114 9.61 2.07 18.41
C ARG A 114 9.13 1.10 19.47
N ALA A 115 9.55 1.31 20.73
CA ALA A 115 9.00 0.61 21.90
C ALA A 115 7.47 0.47 21.72
N PRO A 116 6.90 -0.69 22.07
CA PRO A 116 5.57 -1.10 21.62
C PRO A 116 4.63 0.10 21.69
N ILE A 117 4.20 0.56 20.51
CA ILE A 117 3.11 1.53 20.38
C ILE A 117 2.05 1.01 21.34
N SER A 118 1.73 1.80 22.36
CA SER A 118 0.91 1.46 23.51
C SER A 118 -0.11 0.40 23.14
N THR A 119 -0.11 -0.73 23.85
CA THR A 119 -0.90 -1.94 23.55
C THR A 119 -2.43 -1.74 23.56
N VAL A 120 -2.87 -0.50 23.61
CA VAL A 120 -4.26 -0.05 23.52
C VAL A 120 -4.25 1.15 22.58
N ASP A 121 -4.67 0.93 21.33
CA ASP A 121 -5.07 2.06 20.48
C ASP A 121 -6.28 2.73 21.16
N ASP A 122 -6.26 4.05 21.34
CA ASP A 122 -7.36 4.79 22.00
C ASP A 122 -8.66 4.66 21.20
N VAL A 123 -8.55 4.47 19.89
CA VAL A 123 -9.68 4.38 18.96
C VAL A 123 -9.43 3.32 17.90
N GLU A 124 -10.24 2.27 17.90
CA GLU A 124 -10.34 1.32 16.78
C GLU A 124 -11.49 1.71 15.84
N MET A 125 -11.20 1.86 14.55
CA MET A 125 -12.18 2.18 13.51
C MET A 125 -12.33 1.02 12.52
N PRO A 126 -13.44 0.27 12.55
CA PRO A 126 -13.71 -0.78 11.58
C PRO A 126 -14.15 -0.19 10.24
N ILE A 127 -13.49 -0.59 9.16
CA ILE A 127 -13.77 -0.16 7.79
C ILE A 127 -14.41 -1.30 7.00
N GLY A 128 -15.53 -1.00 6.34
CA GLY A 128 -16.23 -1.92 5.44
C GLY A 128 -16.03 -1.59 3.96
N SER A 129 -16.53 -2.46 3.10
CA SER A 129 -16.51 -2.25 1.63
C SER A 129 -17.35 -1.04 1.19
N GLN A 130 -18.43 -0.73 1.91
CA GLN A 130 -19.33 0.40 1.62
C GLN A 130 -18.90 1.71 2.32
N SER A 131 -17.82 1.69 3.11
CA SER A 131 -17.34 2.86 3.82
C SER A 131 -16.76 3.89 2.83
N LYS A 132 -17.26 5.13 2.89
CA LYS A 132 -16.76 6.23 2.05
C LYS A 132 -15.41 6.73 2.57
N PRO A 133 -14.31 6.65 1.79
CA PRO A 133 -12.98 7.03 2.25
C PRO A 133 -12.87 8.47 2.78
N GLN A 134 -13.61 9.41 2.19
CA GLN A 134 -13.60 10.82 2.58
C GLN A 134 -14.20 11.03 3.99
N VAL A 135 -15.27 10.31 4.31
CA VAL A 135 -15.92 10.40 5.64
C VAL A 135 -15.00 9.81 6.71
N VAL A 136 -14.39 8.67 6.40
CA VAL A 136 -13.40 8.02 7.29
C VAL A 136 -12.20 8.93 7.49
N ALA A 137 -11.68 9.56 6.43
CA ALA A 137 -10.57 10.50 6.50
C ALA A 137 -10.85 11.72 7.37
N GLY A 138 -12.05 12.29 7.29
CA GLY A 138 -12.47 13.41 8.13
C GLY A 138 -12.53 13.02 9.61
N ALA A 139 -13.12 11.87 9.91
CA ALA A 139 -13.14 11.33 11.27
C ALA A 139 -11.72 11.04 11.79
N LEU A 140 -10.86 10.46 10.95
CA LEU A 140 -9.47 10.16 11.30
C LEU A 140 -8.67 11.43 11.60
N ALA A 141 -8.77 12.46 10.74
CA ALA A 141 -8.10 13.74 10.95
C ALA A 141 -8.57 14.43 12.25
N ALA A 142 -9.86 14.39 12.55
CA ALA A 142 -10.39 14.92 13.81
C ALA A 142 -9.77 14.22 15.04
N ARG A 143 -9.68 12.88 15.04
CA ARG A 143 -9.08 12.12 16.15
C ARG A 143 -7.58 12.37 16.30
N ILE A 144 -6.86 12.56 15.19
CA ILE A 144 -5.43 12.92 15.23
C ILE A 144 -5.21 14.34 15.77
N ARG A 145 -6.15 15.27 15.52
CA ARG A 145 -6.12 16.61 16.13
C ARG A 145 -6.37 16.57 17.63
N GLU A 146 -7.16 15.61 18.10
CA GLU A 146 -7.37 15.30 19.53
C GLU A 146 -6.17 14.56 20.17
N GLU A 147 -5.06 14.37 19.44
CA GLU A 147 -3.85 13.65 19.90
C GLU A 147 -4.09 12.19 20.31
N LYS A 148 -5.16 11.58 19.80
CA LYS A 148 -5.48 10.17 20.06
C LYS A 148 -4.72 9.24 19.14
N THR A 149 -4.34 8.08 19.67
CA THR A 149 -3.85 6.97 18.86
C THR A 149 -5.03 6.28 18.16
N VAL A 150 -4.91 6.05 16.85
CA VAL A 150 -6.00 5.50 16.04
C VAL A 150 -5.49 4.32 15.24
N CYS A 151 -6.27 3.23 15.25
CA CYS A 151 -6.06 2.10 14.34
C CYS A 151 -7.29 1.88 13.45
N LEU A 152 -7.03 1.45 12.21
CA LEU A 152 -8.08 1.07 11.27
C LEU A 152 -8.08 -0.44 11.11
N THR A 153 -9.23 -1.09 11.22
CA THR A 153 -9.37 -2.53 10.99
C THR A 153 -10.24 -2.77 9.77
N ALA A 154 -9.67 -3.40 8.73
CA ALA A 154 -10.34 -3.61 7.46
C ALA A 154 -10.50 -5.10 7.15
N ILE A 155 -11.70 -5.50 6.73
CA ILE A 155 -12.03 -6.88 6.35
C ILE A 155 -12.39 -6.92 4.86
N GLY A 156 -11.55 -7.59 4.07
CA GLY A 156 -11.74 -7.74 2.62
C GLY A 156 -11.02 -6.69 1.76
N ILE A 157 -10.96 -6.95 0.47
CA ILE A 157 -10.15 -6.19 -0.51
C ILE A 157 -10.61 -4.74 -0.61
N ASP A 158 -11.91 -4.51 -0.76
CA ASP A 158 -12.46 -3.15 -0.87
C ASP A 158 -12.30 -2.35 0.41
N ALA A 159 -12.48 -2.99 1.58
CA ALA A 159 -12.27 -2.34 2.87
C ALA A 159 -10.82 -1.90 3.04
N VAL A 160 -9.86 -2.75 2.64
CA VAL A 160 -8.42 -2.43 2.66
C VAL A 160 -8.12 -1.26 1.74
N SER A 161 -8.64 -1.28 0.51
CA SER A 161 -8.48 -0.15 -0.41
C SER A 161 -9.08 1.14 0.15
N ASN A 162 -10.29 1.08 0.72
CA ASN A 162 -10.94 2.24 1.33
C ASN A 162 -10.16 2.79 2.53
N ALA A 163 -9.58 1.91 3.35
CA ALA A 163 -8.74 2.31 4.48
C ALA A 163 -7.48 3.05 4.01
N VAL A 164 -6.78 2.53 2.99
CA VAL A 164 -5.59 3.19 2.44
C VAL A 164 -5.94 4.54 1.79
N LEU A 165 -7.05 4.61 1.05
CA LEU A 165 -7.54 5.87 0.48
C LEU A 165 -7.95 6.88 1.56
N ALA A 166 -8.52 6.41 2.68
CA ALA A 166 -8.87 7.26 3.81
C ALA A 166 -7.62 7.82 4.48
N ILE A 167 -6.59 7.00 4.69
CA ILE A 167 -5.28 7.45 5.20
C ILE A 167 -4.69 8.51 4.26
N GLY A 168 -4.69 8.27 2.96
CA GLY A 168 -4.18 9.23 1.97
C GLY A 168 -4.92 10.57 2.01
N ASN A 169 -6.26 10.56 2.10
CA ASN A 169 -7.03 11.81 2.23
C ASN A 169 -6.80 12.50 3.58
N ALA A 170 -6.67 11.73 4.67
CA ALA A 170 -6.39 12.29 5.99
C ALA A 170 -5.04 13.02 6.02
N ARG A 171 -4.01 12.49 5.35
CA ARG A 171 -2.72 13.18 5.17
C ARG A 171 -2.90 14.55 4.52
N LEU A 172 -3.69 14.65 3.45
CA LEU A 172 -3.98 15.92 2.79
C LEU A 172 -4.74 16.91 3.68
N TYR A 173 -5.63 16.41 4.55
CA TYR A 173 -6.36 17.25 5.50
C TYR A 173 -5.48 17.79 6.63
N LEU A 174 -4.48 17.01 7.04
CA LEU A 174 -3.54 17.34 8.12
C LEU A 174 -2.31 18.13 7.64
N GLU A 175 -2.10 18.27 6.33
CA GLU A 175 -1.03 19.09 5.76
C GLU A 175 -1.11 20.55 6.28
N GLN A 176 -2.34 21.08 6.43
CA GLN A 176 -2.59 22.40 7.00
C GLN A 176 -2.16 22.50 8.48
N ASP A 177 -2.24 21.39 9.20
CA ASP A 177 -1.87 21.28 10.62
C ASP A 177 -0.39 20.90 10.82
N ARG A 178 0.39 20.80 9.75
CA ARG A 178 1.79 20.34 9.75
C ARG A 178 1.97 18.97 10.40
N LYS A 179 1.02 18.07 10.17
CA LYS A 179 1.06 16.67 10.62
C LYS A 179 1.03 15.75 9.41
N ASP A 180 1.87 14.73 9.43
CA ASP A 180 1.87 13.64 8.46
C ASP A 180 1.52 12.30 9.13
N ILE A 181 0.95 11.38 8.37
CA ILE A 181 0.54 10.05 8.84
C ILE A 181 1.30 8.98 8.09
N ARG A 182 1.81 8.03 8.87
CA ARG A 182 2.48 6.83 8.41
C ARG A 182 1.73 5.61 8.94
N ALA A 183 1.47 4.65 8.06
CA ALA A 183 0.67 3.47 8.37
C ALA A 183 1.53 2.21 8.48
N MET A 184 1.16 1.36 9.42
CA MET A 184 1.86 0.14 9.80
C MET A 184 0.85 -1.02 9.74
N PRO A 185 0.85 -1.81 8.65
CA PRO A 185 -0.13 -2.87 8.44
C PRO A 185 0.25 -4.17 9.17
N SER A 186 -0.71 -4.84 9.78
CA SER A 186 -0.54 -6.10 10.50
C SER A 186 -1.75 -7.01 10.28
N PHE A 187 -1.55 -8.32 10.35
CA PHE A 187 -2.65 -9.28 10.28
C PHE A 187 -3.24 -9.48 11.67
N VAL A 188 -4.57 -9.40 11.76
CA VAL A 188 -5.32 -9.66 13.00
C VAL A 188 -6.51 -10.57 12.69
N GLN A 189 -6.88 -11.42 13.64
CA GLN A 189 -8.12 -12.17 13.56
C GLN A 189 -9.21 -11.43 14.34
N VAL A 190 -10.36 -11.27 13.71
CA VAL A 190 -11.52 -10.59 14.29
C VAL A 190 -12.70 -11.55 14.30
N HIS A 191 -13.29 -11.73 15.48
CA HIS A 191 -14.50 -12.52 15.62
C HIS A 191 -15.73 -11.68 15.27
N LYS A 192 -16.43 -11.99 14.18
CA LYS A 192 -17.63 -11.26 13.76
C LYS A 192 -18.69 -12.23 13.23
N ASN A 193 -19.93 -12.09 13.69
CA ASN A 193 -21.07 -12.93 13.30
C ASN A 193 -20.83 -14.44 13.53
N GLY A 194 -20.17 -14.80 14.64
CA GLY A 194 -19.86 -16.20 14.97
C GLY A 194 -18.78 -16.84 14.08
N ARG A 195 -18.06 -16.04 13.29
CA ARG A 195 -16.96 -16.50 12.43
C ARG A 195 -15.69 -15.73 12.71
N ASP A 196 -14.57 -16.44 12.68
CA ASP A 196 -13.25 -15.82 12.71
C ASP A 196 -12.88 -15.36 11.31
N LEU A 197 -12.68 -14.05 11.17
CA LEU A 197 -12.33 -13.42 9.91
C LEU A 197 -10.91 -12.86 10.00
N ASN A 198 -10.12 -13.09 8.94
CA ASN A 198 -8.82 -12.47 8.79
C ASN A 198 -9.00 -11.02 8.36
N ALA A 199 -8.50 -10.10 9.18
CA ALA A 199 -8.52 -8.67 8.92
C ALA A 199 -7.10 -8.12 8.83
N VAL A 200 -6.99 -6.95 8.21
CA VAL A 200 -5.77 -6.15 8.22
C VAL A 200 -5.99 -4.98 9.14
N ARG A 201 -5.12 -4.84 10.16
CA ARG A 201 -5.09 -3.69 11.05
C ARG A 201 -3.97 -2.75 10.62
N PHE A 202 -4.30 -1.47 10.50
CA PHE A 202 -3.37 -0.39 10.24
C PHE A 202 -3.19 0.41 11.52
N ALA A 203 -2.03 0.25 12.17
CA ALA A 203 -1.60 1.17 13.21
C ALA A 203 -1.09 2.46 12.55
N LEU A 204 -1.51 3.62 13.06
CA LEU A 204 -1.14 4.91 12.50
C LEU A 204 -0.16 5.61 13.42
N VAL A 205 0.96 6.03 12.84
CA VAL A 205 1.96 6.86 13.49
C VAL A 205 1.87 8.26 12.91
N VAL A 206 1.71 9.23 13.79
CA VAL A 206 1.66 10.65 13.42
C VAL A 206 3.03 11.26 13.62
N GLU A 207 3.51 11.98 12.62
CA GLU A 207 4.78 12.71 12.62
C GLU A 207 4.50 14.19 12.37
N ASN A 208 5.21 15.09 13.05
CA ASN A 208 5.11 16.52 12.78
C ASN A 208 6.12 16.88 11.67
N ILE A 209 5.70 17.70 10.71
CA ILE A 209 6.50 18.11 9.53
C ILE A 209 6.83 19.61 9.52
#